data_AF-A0A3D2R292-F1
#
_entry.id   AF-A0A3D2R292-F1
#
_cell.length_a   1.000
_cell.length_b   1.000
_cell.length_c   1.000
_cell.angle_alpha   90.00
_cell.angle_beta   90.00
_cell.angle_gamma   90.00
#
_symmetry.space_group_name_H-M   'P 1'
#
loop_
_entity.id
_entity.type
_entity.pdbx_description
1 polymer ?
#
loop_
_entity_poly.entity_id
_entity_poly.type
_entity_poly.pdbx_seq_one_letter_code
_entity_poly.pdbx_strand_id
1 'polypeptide(L)'
;MRKQEEIEKGLKLLPKSNDDKLPVKILTSCPSCLQGLARYGDDTNTTADYIVVELAKHNLGDQWLEQYVEKATNGGIEKILL
;
A
#
# COMPACT_ATOMS: atom_id res chain seq x y z
N MET A 1 -20.18 -0.74 -10.16
CA MET A 1 -20.15 -0.39 -8.71
C MET A 1 -19.52 0.99 -8.59
N ARG A 2 -20.13 1.95 -7.86
CA ARG A 2 -19.65 3.35 -7.84
C ARG A 2 -18.14 3.49 -7.62
N LYS A 3 -17.55 2.78 -6.65
CA LYS A 3 -16.12 2.93 -6.33
C LYS A 3 -15.19 2.36 -7.42
N GLN A 4 -15.55 1.23 -8.01
CA GLN A 4 -14.82 0.63 -9.13
C GLN A 4 -14.79 1.56 -10.35
N GLU A 5 -15.94 2.12 -10.71
CA GLU A 5 -16.06 3.07 -11.83
C GLU A 5 -15.17 4.31 -11.62
N GLU A 6 -15.07 4.80 -10.39
CA GLU A 6 -14.16 5.91 -10.06
C GLU A 6 -12.68 5.51 -10.15
N ILE A 7 -12.32 4.28 -9.80
CA ILE A 7 -10.95 3.76 -9.97
C ILE A 7 -10.61 3.67 -11.46
N GLU A 8 -11.49 3.09 -12.28
CA GLU A 8 -11.31 2.98 -13.73
C GLU A 8 -11.21 4.36 -14.42
N LYS A 9 -11.99 5.34 -13.97
CA LYS A 9 -11.85 6.74 -14.42
C LYS A 9 -10.48 7.30 -14.07
N GLY A 10 -10.02 7.09 -12.83
CA GLY A 10 -8.69 7.51 -12.39
C GLY A 10 -7.56 6.88 -13.22
N LEU A 11 -7.67 5.58 -13.53
CA LEU A 11 -6.69 4.88 -14.36
C LEU A 11 -6.55 5.48 -15.76
N LYS A 12 -7.66 5.93 -16.36
CA LYS A 12 -7.65 6.58 -17.69
C LYS A 12 -6.97 7.95 -17.69
N LEU A 13 -6.85 8.60 -16.53
CA LEU A 13 -6.18 9.90 -16.38
C LEU A 13 -4.67 9.77 -16.16
N LEU A 14 -4.17 8.57 -15.84
CA LEU A 14 -2.75 8.35 -15.67
C LEU A 14 -2.02 8.52 -17.01
N PRO A 15 -0.79 9.05 -17.02
CA PRO A 15 0.01 9.14 -18.23
C PRO A 15 0.14 7.75 -18.84
N LYS A 16 -0.22 7.63 -20.13
CA LYS A 16 0.07 6.41 -20.88
C LYS A 16 1.57 6.29 -21.02
N SER A 17 2.18 5.49 -20.15
CA SER A 17 3.53 5.01 -20.36
C SER A 17 3.53 4.12 -21.61
N ASN A 18 4.66 4.00 -22.30
CA ASN A 18 4.77 3.13 -23.49
C ASN A 18 4.47 1.65 -23.20
N ASP A 19 4.23 1.30 -21.94
CA ASP A 19 3.89 -0.01 -21.47
C ASP A 19 2.58 0.07 -20.67
N ASP A 20 1.46 -0.16 -21.35
CA ASP A 20 0.10 -0.21 -20.77
C ASP A 20 -0.04 -1.30 -19.67
N LYS A 21 1.04 -2.06 -19.39
CA LYS A 21 1.11 -3.12 -18.39
C LYS A 21 1.81 -2.72 -17.09
N LEU A 22 2.26 -1.48 -16.92
CA LEU A 22 2.89 -1.09 -15.66
C LEU A 22 1.88 -1.24 -14.51
N PRO A 23 2.25 -1.98 -13.44
CA PRO A 23 1.34 -2.21 -12.33
C PRO A 23 1.02 -0.89 -11.63
N VAL A 24 -0.27 -0.60 -11.47
CA VAL A 24 -0.74 0.60 -10.75
C VAL A 24 -1.00 0.25 -9.29
N LYS A 25 -0.39 1.03 -8.39
CA LYS A 25 -0.58 0.91 -6.94
C LYS A 25 -1.31 2.15 -6.40
N ILE A 26 -2.39 1.93 -5.67
CA ILE A 26 -3.18 2.96 -4.98
C ILE A 26 -2.64 3.09 -3.55
N LEU A 27 -2.22 4.30 -3.16
CA LEU A 27 -1.71 4.56 -1.81
C LEU A 27 -2.81 5.17 -0.94
N THR A 28 -2.98 4.65 0.27
CA THR A 28 -3.95 5.19 1.24
C THR A 28 -3.36 5.30 2.65
N SER A 29 -3.82 6.28 3.41
CA SER A 29 -3.51 6.43 4.85
C SER A 29 -4.63 5.90 5.75
N CYS A 30 -5.74 5.44 5.17
CA CYS A 30 -6.90 4.97 5.94
C CYS A 30 -6.93 3.43 5.98
N PRO A 31 -6.78 2.81 7.18
CA PRO A 31 -6.75 1.34 7.30
C PRO A 31 -8.01 0.64 6.78
N SER A 32 -9.19 1.21 7.04
CA SER A 32 -10.45 0.66 6.53
C SER A 32 -10.58 0.80 5.01
N CYS A 33 -10.03 1.87 4.44
CA CYS A 33 -9.97 2.02 2.99
C CYS A 33 -9.03 1.01 2.35
N LEU A 34 -7.90 0.67 2.97
CA LEU A 34 -6.96 -0.32 2.43
C LEU A 34 -7.67 -1.67 2.22
N GLN A 35 -8.35 -2.16 3.25
CA GLN A 35 -9.12 -3.40 3.17
C GLN A 35 -10.27 -3.29 2.16
N GLY A 36 -10.92 -2.13 2.06
CA GLY A 36 -12.00 -1.90 1.10
C GLY A 36 -11.52 -1.83 -0.35
N LEU A 37 -10.37 -1.21 -0.59
CA LEU A 37 -9.76 -1.04 -1.92
C LEU A 37 -9.21 -2.36 -2.46
N ALA A 38 -8.67 -3.22 -1.59
CA ALA A 38 -8.16 -4.54 -1.96
C ALA A 38 -9.22 -5.40 -2.68
N ARG A 39 -10.52 -5.18 -2.39
CA ARG A 39 -11.64 -5.90 -3.03
C ARG A 39 -11.81 -5.61 -4.52
N TYR A 40 -11.31 -4.48 -4.99
CA TYR A 40 -11.43 -4.07 -6.40
C TYR A 40 -10.18 -4.44 -7.21
N GLY A 41 -9.13 -4.96 -6.57
CA GLY A 41 -7.84 -5.17 -7.21
C GLY A 41 -7.89 -6.08 -8.43
N ASP A 42 -8.65 -7.18 -8.34
CA ASP A 42 -8.83 -8.15 -9.42
C ASP A 42 -9.59 -7.54 -10.61
N ASP A 43 -10.58 -6.68 -10.33
CA ASP A 43 -11.42 -6.06 -11.36
C ASP A 43 -10.73 -4.90 -12.07
N THR A 44 -9.88 -4.14 -11.37
CA THR A 44 -9.25 -2.93 -11.90
C THR A 44 -7.78 -3.10 -12.23
N ASN A 45 -7.21 -4.30 -12.03
CA ASN A 45 -5.78 -4.58 -12.17
C ASN A 45 -4.91 -3.59 -11.38
N THR A 46 -5.33 -3.30 -10.14
CA THR A 46 -4.61 -2.39 -9.23
C THR A 46 -4.27 -3.08 -7.92
N THR A 47 -3.22 -2.63 -7.27
CA THR A 47 -2.92 -3.00 -5.88
C THR A 47 -3.19 -1.81 -4.95
N ALA A 48 -3.36 -2.06 -3.66
CA ALA A 48 -3.48 -1.01 -2.66
C ALA A 48 -2.46 -1.22 -1.55
N ASP A 49 -1.79 -0.15 -1.12
CA ASP A 49 -0.83 -0.18 -0.02
C ASP A 49 -0.95 1.05 0.88
N TYR A 50 -0.36 0.97 2.06
CA TYR A 50 -0.35 2.02 3.04
C TYR A 50 0.77 3.04 2.75
N ILE A 51 0.44 4.32 2.64
CA ILE A 51 1.41 5.36 2.22
C ILE A 51 2.66 5.41 3.11
N VAL A 52 2.50 5.17 4.41
CA VAL A 52 3.64 5.19 5.35
C VAL A 52 4.60 4.01 5.09
N VAL A 53 4.07 2.85 4.73
CA VAL A 53 4.88 1.65 4.42
C VAL A 53 5.68 1.87 3.14
N GLU A 54 5.07 2.44 2.11
CA GLU A 54 5.74 2.74 0.84
C GLU A 54 6.89 3.75 1.04
N LEU A 55 6.63 4.81 1.82
CA LEU A 55 7.66 5.80 2.16
C LEU A 55 8.80 5.17 2.99
N ALA A 56 8.49 4.27 3.92
CA ALA A 56 9.51 3.58 4.70
C ALA A 56 10.40 2.71 3.81
N LYS A 57 9.84 1.92 2.89
CA LYS A 57 10.62 1.13 1.92
C LYS A 57 11.53 2.01 1.07
N HIS A 58 11.00 3.11 0.54
CA HIS A 58 11.78 4.01 -0.33
C HIS A 58 12.90 4.75 0.42
N ASN A 59 12.67 5.16 1.67
CA ASN A 59 13.63 5.98 2.41
C ASN A 59 14.61 5.16 3.25
N LEU A 60 14.18 4.01 3.77
CA LEU A 60 14.92 3.19 4.73
C LEU A 60 15.42 1.86 4.11
N GLY A 61 15.01 1.55 2.89
CA GLY A 61 15.34 0.30 2.18
C GLY A 61 14.38 -0.84 2.50
N ASP A 62 14.44 -1.92 1.72
CA ASP A 62 13.48 -3.03 1.82
C ASP A 62 13.50 -3.76 3.18
N GLN A 63 14.67 -3.77 3.86
CA GLN A 63 14.86 -4.41 5.16
C GLN A 63 14.48 -3.54 6.36
N TRP A 64 13.79 -2.42 6.14
CA TRP A 64 13.48 -1.46 7.19
C TRP A 64 12.67 -2.08 8.34
N LEU A 65 11.75 -3.00 8.02
CA LEU A 65 10.84 -3.59 8.99
C LEU A 65 11.57 -4.57 9.90
N GLU A 66 12.41 -5.45 9.35
CA GLU A 66 13.20 -6.38 10.18
C GLU A 66 14.15 -5.60 11.10
N GLN A 67 14.84 -4.60 10.56
CA GLN A 67 15.75 -3.74 11.35
C GLN A 67 15.00 -2.96 12.43
N TYR A 68 13.79 -2.49 12.13
CA TYR A 68 12.94 -1.79 13.09
C TYR A 68 12.51 -2.74 14.23
N VAL A 69 12.06 -3.94 13.90
CA VAL A 69 11.65 -4.95 14.89
C VAL A 69 12.82 -5.34 15.78
N GLU A 70 13.99 -5.64 15.21
CA GLU A 70 15.19 -6.02 15.97
C GLU A 70 15.58 -4.93 17.00
N LYS A 71 15.61 -3.67 16.56
CA LYS A 71 15.89 -2.51 17.42
C LYS A 71 14.85 -2.35 18.52
N ALA A 72 13.57 -2.52 18.20
CA ALA A 72 12.48 -2.44 19.18
C ALA A 72 12.57 -3.57 20.21
N THR A 73 12.86 -4.80 19.78
CA THR A 73 12.98 -5.96 20.67
C THR A 73 14.17 -5.88 21.61
N ASN A 74 15.31 -5.38 21.15
CA ASN A 74 16.55 -5.32 21.94
C ASN A 74 16.53 -4.27 23.06
N GLY A 75 15.55 -3.35 23.07
CA GLY A 75 15.37 -2.32 24.10
C GLY A 75 14.44 -2.68 25.26
N GLY A 76 13.84 -3.89 25.25
CA GLY A 76 12.84 -4.31 26.23
C GLY A 76 11.43 -3.92 25.80
N ILE A 77 10.76 -4.77 25.03
CA ILE A 77 9.32 -4.61 24.74
C ILE A 77 8.53 -5.09 25.95
N GLU A 78 7.86 -4.16 26.63
CA GLU A 78 6.82 -4.52 27.59
C GLU A 78 5.61 -5.09 26.83
N LYS A 79 5.36 -6.40 27.01
CA LYS A 79 4.22 -7.09 26.39
C LYS A 79 3.02 -6.98 27.32
N ILE A 80 1.98 -6.26 26.91
CA ILE A 80 0.66 -6.33 27.53
C ILE A 80 -0.12 -7.44 26.83
N LEU A 81 -0.29 -8.57 27.51
CA LEU A 81 -1.22 -9.62 27.10
C LEU A 81 -2.61 -9.21 27.62
N LEU A 82 -3.55 -8.96 26.71
CA LEU A 82 -4.98 -8.77 27.01
C LEU A 82 -5.73 -10.10 26.88
#